data_AF-A0A9X8XEV8-F1
#
_entry.id   AF-A0A9X8XEV8-F1
#
_cell.length_a   1.000
_cell.length_b   1.000
_cell.length_c   1.000
_cell.angle_alpha   90.00
_cell.angle_beta   90.00
_cell.angle_gamma   90.00
#
_symmetry.space_group_name_H-M   'P 1'
#
loop_
_entity.id
_entity.type
_entity.pdbx_description
1 polymer ?
#
loop_
_entity_poly.entity_id
_entity_poly.type
_entity_poly.pdbx_seq_one_letter_code
_entity_poly.pdbx_strand_id
1 'polypeptide(L)'
;MQQVFNVSVPVPDDVVIISKEEYLDLLSDNEQGKWWDIDNLQELLGLGRSKLINDILLNPDIKKEVDLSINPNGFIVYPRGKGSRYKILATRARKYFEENLVLSIILCKHLVEFLNVNQIDYPGYQNTLQNLYERGVQT
;
A
#
# COMPACT_ATOMS: atom_id res chain seq x y z
N MET A 1 -6.47 -46.93 25.53
CA MET A 1 -5.36 -46.51 26.40
C MET A 1 -4.37 -45.76 25.54
N GLN A 2 -4.03 -44.52 25.89
CA GLN A 2 -3.13 -43.67 25.11
C GLN A 2 -1.71 -43.87 25.63
N GLN A 3 -0.85 -44.52 24.84
CA GLN A 3 0.56 -44.71 25.16
C GLN A 3 1.31 -43.42 24.86
N VAL A 4 1.94 -42.82 25.88
CA VAL A 4 2.78 -41.63 25.74
C VAL A 4 4.24 -42.07 25.82
N PHE A 5 5.00 -41.84 24.75
CA PHE A 5 6.44 -42.07 24.71
C PHE A 5 7.15 -40.73 24.89
N ASN A 6 7.97 -40.62 25.93
CA ASN A 6 8.85 -39.47 26.12
C ASN A 6 10.11 -39.66 25.26
N VAL A 7 10.17 -38.92 24.15
CA VAL A 7 11.35 -38.84 23.29
C VAL A 7 12.04 -37.51 23.54
N SER A 8 13.34 -37.54 23.82
CA SER A 8 14.17 -36.35 23.95
C SER A 8 14.83 -36.07 22.60
N VAL A 9 14.48 -34.93 21.99
CA VAL A 9 15.08 -34.47 20.73
C VAL A 9 16.05 -33.34 21.09
N PRO A 10 17.37 -33.53 20.88
CA PRO A 10 18.33 -32.46 21.10
C PRO A 10 18.14 -31.36 20.05
N VAL A 11 18.28 -30.11 20.48
CA VAL A 11 18.24 -28.95 19.59
C VAL A 11 19.61 -28.81 18.94
N PRO A 12 19.71 -28.76 17.60
CA PRO A 12 20.97 -28.50 16.89
C PRO A 12 21.59 -27.15 17.27
N ASP A 13 22.92 -27.03 17.18
CA ASP A 13 23.67 -25.84 17.62
C ASP A 13 23.37 -24.56 16.80
N ASP A 14 22.82 -24.71 15.59
CA ASP A 14 22.51 -23.64 14.65
C ASP A 14 21.04 -23.17 14.69
N VAL A 15 20.21 -23.77 15.54
CA VAL A 15 18.78 -23.44 15.65
C VAL A 15 18.39 -23.07 17.08
N VAL A 16 17.42 -22.17 17.19
CA VAL A 16 16.86 -21.75 18.48
C VAL A 16 15.36 -22.07 18.51
N ILE A 17 14.88 -22.58 19.65
CA ILE A 17 13.45 -22.80 19.85
C ILE A 17 12.84 -21.48 20.32
N ILE A 18 11.85 -21.01 19.57
CA ILE A 18 11.01 -19.86 19.94
C ILE A 18 9.55 -20.26 19.86
N SER A 19 8.70 -19.51 20.55
CA SER A 19 7.26 -19.74 20.47
C SER A 19 6.71 -19.35 19.09
N LYS A 20 5.57 -19.93 18.70
CA LYS A 20 4.94 -19.60 17.42
C LYS A 20 4.55 -18.11 17.34
N GLU A 21 4.07 -17.54 18.43
CA GLU A 21 3.68 -16.13 18.52
C GLU A 21 4.90 -15.23 18.32
N GLU A 22 5.98 -15.50 19.05
CA GLU A 22 7.25 -14.77 18.92
C GLU A 22 7.86 -14.88 17.51
N TYR A 23 7.77 -16.04 16.85
CA TYR A 23 8.20 -16.19 15.47
C TYR A 23 7.40 -15.31 14.50
N LEU A 24 6.08 -15.21 14.69
CA LEU A 24 5.21 -14.37 13.87
C LEU A 24 5.48 -12.87 14.11
N ASP A 25 5.71 -12.49 15.37
CA ASP A 25 6.09 -11.14 15.74
C ASP A 25 7.44 -10.77 15.11
N LEU A 26 8.46 -11.63 15.20
CA LEU A 26 9.78 -11.44 14.57
C LEU A 26 9.69 -11.29 13.04
N LEU A 27 8.76 -11.99 12.40
CA LEU A 27 8.46 -11.85 10.98
C LEU A 27 7.86 -10.48 10.65
N SER A 28 6.97 -9.97 11.51
CA SER A 28 6.41 -8.62 11.38
C SER A 28 7.44 -7.53 11.71
N ASP A 29 8.34 -7.80 12.65
CA ASP A 29 9.37 -6.89 13.15
C ASP A 29 10.49 -6.67 12.15
N ASN A 30 10.73 -7.61 11.24
CA ASN A 30 11.65 -7.45 10.11
C ASN A 30 11.27 -6.28 9.19
N GLU A 31 10.02 -5.81 9.24
CA GLU A 31 9.58 -4.62 8.50
C GLU A 31 9.65 -3.33 9.34
N GLN A 32 9.82 -3.44 10.67
CA GLN A 32 9.93 -2.28 11.55
C GLN A 32 11.25 -1.53 11.31
N GLY A 33 11.15 -0.22 11.09
CA GLY A 33 12.29 0.63 10.79
C GLY A 33 12.79 0.56 9.33
N LYS A 34 12.21 -0.30 8.49
CA LYS A 34 12.53 -0.34 7.06
C LYS A 34 11.91 0.86 6.34
N TRP A 35 12.74 1.56 5.59
CA TRP A 35 12.30 2.62 4.68
C TRP A 35 12.17 2.05 3.27
N TRP A 36 11.03 2.33 2.65
CA TRP A 36 10.71 1.99 1.28
C TRP A 36 10.93 3.17 0.35
N ASP A 37 11.39 2.86 -0.85
CA ASP A 37 11.27 3.73 -2.03
C ASP A 37 9.88 3.57 -2.68
N ILE A 38 9.56 4.43 -3.66
CA ILE A 38 8.29 4.37 -4.40
C ILE A 38 8.02 3.01 -5.05
N ASP A 39 9.06 2.32 -5.53
CA ASP A 39 8.89 1.05 -6.24
C ASP A 39 8.24 -0.02 -5.36
N ASN A 40 8.62 -0.08 -4.08
CA ASN A 40 7.99 -1.00 -3.12
C ASN A 40 6.51 -0.64 -2.89
N LEU A 41 6.18 0.65 -2.88
CA LEU A 41 4.80 1.10 -2.72
C LEU A 41 3.96 0.81 -3.97
N GLN A 42 4.57 0.87 -5.17
CA GLN A 42 3.93 0.45 -6.41
C GLN A 42 3.63 -1.04 -6.41
N GLU A 43 4.57 -1.87 -5.94
CA GLU A 43 4.39 -3.32 -5.83
C GLU A 43 3.28 -3.66 -4.85
N LEU A 44 3.25 -3.01 -3.68
CA LEU A 44 2.22 -3.21 -2.66
C LEU A 44 0.81 -2.88 -3.20
N LEU A 45 0.67 -1.79 -3.94
CA LEU A 45 -0.64 -1.31 -4.42
C LEU A 45 -1.03 -1.84 -5.80
N GLY A 46 -0.09 -2.44 -6.53
CA GLY A 46 -0.28 -2.84 -7.92
C GLY A 46 -0.60 -1.67 -8.86
N LEU A 47 -0.08 -0.47 -8.59
CA LEU A 47 -0.38 0.75 -9.34
C LEU A 47 0.82 1.25 -10.17
N GLY A 48 0.50 1.83 -11.32
CA GLY A 48 1.47 2.54 -12.15
C GLY A 48 2.04 3.77 -11.44
N ARG A 49 3.34 4.04 -11.63
CA ARG A 49 4.09 5.10 -10.93
C ARG A 49 3.42 6.48 -11.03
N SER A 50 3.04 6.88 -12.24
CA SER A 50 2.41 8.19 -12.47
C SER A 50 1.08 8.33 -11.73
N LYS A 51 0.28 7.26 -11.71
CA LYS A 51 -1.02 7.23 -11.02
C LYS A 51 -0.83 7.31 -9.50
N LEU A 52 0.10 6.53 -8.96
CA LEU A 52 0.44 6.56 -7.54
C LEU A 52 0.88 7.96 -7.10
N ILE A 53 1.77 8.60 -7.86
CA ILE A 53 2.28 9.91 -7.48
C ILE A 53 1.21 10.99 -7.62
N ASN A 54 0.59 11.13 -8.79
CA ASN A 54 -0.26 12.26 -9.09
C ASN A 54 -1.62 12.17 -8.39
N ASP A 55 -2.24 10.99 -8.39
CA ASP A 55 -3.63 10.84 -7.95
C ASP A 55 -3.73 10.53 -6.45
N ILE A 56 -2.69 9.92 -5.88
CA ILE A 56 -2.68 9.48 -4.47
C ILE A 56 -1.73 10.34 -3.64
N LEU A 57 -0.43 10.32 -3.95
CA LEU A 57 0.56 10.96 -3.09
C LEU A 57 0.52 12.49 -3.17
N LEU A 58 0.18 13.07 -4.32
CA LEU A 58 0.06 14.52 -4.48
C LEU A 58 -1.34 15.05 -4.19
N ASN A 59 -2.32 14.18 -3.96
CA ASN A 59 -3.64 14.60 -3.53
C ASN A 59 -3.53 15.35 -2.20
N PRO A 60 -4.01 16.60 -2.10
CA PRO A 60 -3.83 17.44 -0.92
C PRO A 60 -4.45 16.86 0.35
N ASP A 61 -5.53 16.07 0.24
CA ASP A 61 -6.21 15.49 1.41
C ASP A 61 -5.35 14.35 2.00
N ILE A 62 -4.89 13.43 1.15
CA ILE A 62 -4.00 12.33 1.55
C ILE A 62 -2.64 12.88 2.00
N LYS A 63 -2.08 13.84 1.26
CA LYS A 63 -0.76 14.42 1.56
C LYS A 63 -0.71 15.02 2.97
N LYS A 64 -1.76 15.71 3.41
CA LYS A 64 -1.82 16.27 4.77
C LYS A 64 -1.75 15.20 5.85
N GLU A 65 -2.28 14.01 5.59
CA GLU A 65 -2.28 12.90 6.54
C GLU A 65 -0.94 12.16 6.56
N VAL A 66 -0.37 11.89 5.38
CA VAL A 66 0.77 10.99 5.22
C VAL A 66 2.13 11.69 5.21
N ASP A 67 2.22 12.99 4.90
CA ASP A 67 3.48 13.75 4.84
C ASP A 67 4.01 14.02 6.24
N LEU A 68 5.18 13.45 6.56
CA LEU A 68 5.85 13.59 7.85
C LEU A 68 6.24 15.06 8.16
N SER A 69 6.39 15.90 7.13
CA SER A 69 6.70 17.33 7.31
C SER A 69 5.49 18.18 7.68
N ILE A 70 4.28 17.69 7.41
CA ILE A 70 3.01 18.38 7.69
C ILE A 70 2.36 17.78 8.96
N ASN A 71 2.37 16.45 9.06
CA ASN A 71 1.81 15.70 10.16
C ASN A 71 2.91 14.90 10.88
N PRO A 72 3.14 15.11 12.19
CA PRO A 72 4.09 14.30 12.96
C PRO A 72 3.76 12.79 12.96
N ASN A 73 2.49 12.45 12.76
CA ASN A 73 2.03 11.07 12.62
C ASN A 73 2.11 10.54 11.19
N GLY A 74 2.54 11.37 10.23
CA GLY A 74 2.83 10.96 8.87
C GLY A 74 3.92 9.90 8.79
N PHE A 75 4.15 9.40 7.59
CA PHE A 75 5.09 8.30 7.33
C PHE A 75 5.79 8.40 5.98
N ILE A 76 5.52 9.45 5.21
CA ILE A 76 6.14 9.72 3.91
C ILE A 76 6.96 11.00 4.00
N VAL A 77 8.21 10.93 3.54
CA VAL A 77 9.06 12.10 3.28
C VAL A 77 9.10 12.32 1.77
N TYR A 78 8.56 13.45 1.33
CA TYR A 78 8.54 13.83 -0.07
C TYR A 78 9.93 14.34 -0.51
N PRO A 79 10.30 14.12 -1.78
CA PRO A 79 11.54 14.65 -2.32
C PRO A 79 11.47 16.18 -2.40
N ARG A 80 12.48 16.87 -1.83
CA ARG A 80 12.52 18.34 -1.77
C ARG A 80 13.38 19.00 -2.86
N GLY A 81 14.08 18.20 -3.67
CA GLY A 81 14.97 18.72 -4.71
C GLY A 81 15.45 17.65 -5.69
N LYS A 82 16.21 18.07 -6.71
CA LYS A 82 16.76 17.17 -7.72
C LYS A 82 17.63 16.09 -7.07
N GLY A 83 17.31 14.83 -7.33
CA GLY A 83 18.02 13.65 -6.79
C GLY A 83 17.51 13.14 -5.44
N SER A 84 16.57 13.82 -4.79
CA SER A 84 15.93 13.30 -3.58
C SER A 84 14.92 12.20 -3.95
N ARG A 85 14.92 11.10 -3.19
CA ARG A 85 13.92 10.02 -3.33
C ARG A 85 12.84 10.13 -2.26
N TYR A 86 11.70 9.51 -2.54
CA TYR A 86 10.67 9.28 -1.53
C TYR A 86 11.21 8.33 -0.48
N LYS A 87 10.96 8.64 0.78
CA LYS A 87 11.22 7.72 1.89
C LYS A 87 9.90 7.46 2.59
N ILE A 88 9.49 6.19 2.60
CA ILE A 88 8.20 5.78 3.11
C ILE A 88 8.45 4.77 4.24
N LEU A 89 7.91 4.99 5.43
CA LEU A 89 8.05 4.01 6.50
C LEU A 89 7.16 2.80 6.21
N ALA A 90 7.77 1.63 6.00
CA ALA A 90 7.11 0.43 5.51
C ALA A 90 5.87 0.04 6.32
N THR A 91 6.05 -0.11 7.64
CA THR A 91 5.00 -0.56 8.57
C THR A 91 3.78 0.36 8.55
N ARG A 92 4.00 1.68 8.59
CA ARG A 92 2.90 2.66 8.59
C ARG A 92 2.21 2.75 7.23
N ALA A 93 2.97 2.68 6.14
CA ALA A 93 2.40 2.69 4.80
C ALA A 93 1.51 1.46 4.55
N ARG A 94 2.01 0.27 4.89
CA ARG A 94 1.24 -0.97 4.77
C ARG A 94 -0.08 -0.87 5.53
N LYS A 95 -0.01 -0.51 6.81
CA LYS A 95 -1.20 -0.34 7.65
C LYS A 95 -2.18 0.71 7.09
N TYR A 96 -1.69 1.89 6.73
CA TYR A 96 -2.52 2.98 6.22
C TYR A 96 -3.24 2.58 4.93
N PHE A 97 -2.54 1.92 4.01
CA PHE A 97 -3.14 1.55 2.72
C PHE A 97 -4.00 0.29 2.80
N GLU A 98 -3.72 -0.66 3.69
CA GLU A 98 -4.62 -1.77 3.99
C GLU A 98 -5.94 -1.28 4.63
N GLU A 99 -5.87 -0.31 5.55
CA GLU A 99 -7.05 0.24 6.22
C GLU A 99 -7.84 1.22 5.32
N ASN A 100 -7.18 2.00 4.47
CA ASN A 100 -7.83 3.09 3.70
C ASN A 100 -7.99 2.84 2.19
N LEU A 101 -7.09 2.10 1.52
CA LEU A 101 -7.13 1.94 0.04
C LEU A 101 -7.87 0.70 -0.46
N VAL A 102 -8.08 -0.31 0.38
CA VAL A 102 -8.83 -1.53 -0.01
C VAL A 102 -10.24 -1.17 -0.48
N LEU A 103 -10.89 -0.15 0.10
CA LEU A 103 -12.21 0.29 -0.34
C LEU A 103 -12.17 1.06 -1.69
N SER A 104 -11.22 1.96 -1.90
CA SER A 104 -11.19 2.82 -3.11
C SER A 104 -10.70 2.09 -4.37
N ILE A 105 -9.67 1.24 -4.23
CA ILE A 105 -9.07 0.53 -5.38
C ILE A 105 -9.93 -0.67 -5.78
N ILE A 106 -10.51 -1.43 -4.83
CA ILE A 106 -11.42 -2.52 -5.17
C ILE A 106 -12.68 -1.96 -5.85
N LEU A 107 -13.24 -0.84 -5.38
CA LEU A 107 -14.37 -0.20 -6.04
C LEU A 107 -14.01 0.25 -7.46
N CYS A 108 -12.87 0.89 -7.68
CA CYS A 108 -12.49 1.34 -9.02
C CYS A 108 -12.12 0.19 -9.97
N LYS A 109 -11.44 -0.85 -9.49
CA LYS A 109 -11.02 -1.98 -10.33
C LYS A 109 -12.20 -2.88 -10.67
N HIS A 110 -13.09 -3.19 -9.71
CA HIS A 110 -14.33 -3.90 -9.98
C HIS A 110 -15.31 -3.07 -10.81
N LEU A 111 -15.47 -1.76 -10.58
CA LEU A 111 -16.37 -0.95 -11.42
C LEU A 111 -15.88 -0.88 -12.87
N VAL A 112 -14.58 -0.74 -13.11
CA VAL A 112 -14.04 -0.71 -14.48
C VAL A 112 -14.16 -2.08 -15.16
N GLU A 113 -13.83 -3.18 -14.49
CA GLU A 113 -14.00 -4.52 -15.05
C GLU A 113 -15.48 -4.89 -15.24
N PHE A 114 -16.37 -4.52 -14.31
CA PHE A 114 -17.81 -4.77 -14.39
C PHE A 114 -18.47 -3.93 -15.49
N LEU A 115 -18.05 -2.68 -15.71
CA LEU A 115 -18.55 -1.87 -16.84
C LEU A 115 -18.02 -2.39 -18.19
N ASN A 116 -16.78 -2.89 -18.24
CA ASN A 116 -16.15 -3.36 -19.48
C ASN A 116 -16.65 -4.75 -19.91
N VAL A 117 -16.98 -5.65 -18.96
CA VAL A 117 -17.50 -7.00 -19.25
C VAL A 117 -18.97 -6.98 -19.71
N ASN A 118 -19.77 -6.01 -19.26
CA ASN A 118 -21.21 -6.01 -19.55
C ASN A 118 -21.62 -5.26 -20.83
N GLN A 119 -20.68 -4.70 -21.62
CA GLN A 119 -20.98 -3.87 -22.82
C GLN A 119 -22.17 -2.91 -22.62
N ILE A 120 -22.32 -2.33 -21.43
CA ILE A 120 -23.43 -1.42 -21.19
C ILE A 120 -23.02 -0.05 -21.73
N ASP A 121 -23.36 0.18 -23.00
CA ASP A 121 -23.25 1.49 -23.62
C ASP A 121 -24.28 2.42 -22.98
N TYR A 122 -23.85 3.19 -21.99
CA TYR A 122 -24.66 4.26 -21.41
C TYR A 122 -24.53 5.51 -22.29
N PRO A 123 -25.54 5.87 -23.09
CA PRO A 123 -25.47 7.04 -23.94
C PRO A 123 -25.38 8.29 -23.06
N GLY A 124 -24.19 8.89 -23.02
CA GLY A 124 -23.88 10.06 -22.20
C GLY A 124 -22.53 9.99 -21.47
N TYR A 125 -21.93 8.80 -21.32
CA TYR A 125 -20.67 8.66 -20.58
C TYR A 125 -19.48 9.29 -21.33
N GLN A 126 -19.42 9.13 -22.66
CA GLN A 126 -18.37 9.73 -23.50
C GLN A 126 -18.39 11.27 -23.44
N ASN A 127 -19.58 11.88 -23.46
CA ASN A 127 -19.70 13.34 -23.33
C ASN A 127 -19.33 13.84 -21.93
N THR A 128 -19.57 13.03 -20.88
CA THR A 128 -19.23 13.42 -19.50
C THR A 128 -17.72 13.33 -19.26
N LEU A 129 -17.06 12.31 -19.81
CA LEU A 129 -15.59 12.19 -19.77
C LEU A 129 -14.89 13.26 -20.61
N GLN A 130 -15.43 13.58 -21.79
CA GLN A 130 -14.92 14.65 -22.64
C GLN A 130 -15.03 16.02 -21.93
N ASN A 131 -16.17 16.31 -21.29
CA ASN A 131 -16.35 17.54 -20.51
C ASN A 131 -15.48 17.63 -19.26
N LEU A 132 -15.20 16.50 -18.59
CA LEU A 132 -14.30 16.47 -17.43
C LEU A 132 -12.83 16.61 -17.84
N TYR A 133 -12.45 16.06 -18.99
CA TYR A 133 -11.13 16.26 -19.59
C TYR A 133 -10.92 17.70 -20.04
N GLU A 134 -11.91 18.33 -20.68
CA GLU A 134 -11.83 19.73 -21.13
C GLU A 134 -11.85 20.73 -19.96
N ARG A 135 -12.56 20.42 -18.87
CA ARG A 135 -12.55 21.24 -17.64
C ARG A 135 -11.24 21.13 -16.84
N GLY A 136 -10.45 20.08 -17.05
CA GLY A 136 -9.13 19.92 -16.44
C GLY A 136 -7.98 20.62 -17.17
N VAL A 137 -8.24 21.21 -18.35
CA VAL A 137 -7.21 21.82 -19.22
C VAL A 137 -7.23 23.37 -19.17
N GLN A 138 -8.16 24.00 -18.43
CA GLN A 138 -8.30 25.46 -18.35
C GLN A 138 -7.98 26.10 -16.98
N THR A 139 -7.24 25.43 -16.10
CA THR A 139 -6.69 26.07 -14.87
C THR A 139 -5.21 25.83 -14.73
#